data_AF-A0A536YJR0-F1
#
_entry.id   AF-A0A536YJR0-F1
#
_cell.length_a   1.000
_cell.length_b   1.000
_cell.length_c   1.000
_cell.angle_alpha   90.00
_cell.angle_beta   90.00
_cell.angle_gamma   90.00
#
_symmetry.space_group_name_H-M   'P 1'
#
loop_
_entity.id
_entity.type
_entity.pdbx_description
1 polymer ?
#
loop_
_entity_poly.entity_id
_entity_poly.type
_entity_poly.pdbx_seq_one_letter_code
_entity_poly.pdbx_strand_id
1 'polypeptide(L)'
;MLILATVLVSGVALVAWTALTKPDLEHHLALVPALPLWVYPLVAVAFAVVNAAMEEAIFRGVMMEALDSALGEGYWSTSTQAVSFAALHYLTGFPSGVLGFFMVLVYGVMLGVIRRRSGGLLAPWVAHVATDMAIFSILAVTLFRGGSDPLWR
;
A
#
# COMPACT_ATOMS: atom_id res chain seq x y z
N MET A 1 13.91 0.73 -13.29
CA MET A 1 13.29 2.05 -13.49
C MET A 1 11.85 2.11 -12.99
N LEU A 2 10.97 1.18 -13.38
CA LEU A 2 9.56 1.20 -12.94
C LEU A 2 9.38 1.14 -11.42
N ILE A 3 10.12 0.26 -10.71
CA ILE A 3 10.08 0.18 -9.23
C ILE A 3 10.36 1.55 -8.60
N LEU A 4 11.50 2.16 -8.94
CA LEU A 4 11.89 3.46 -8.39
C LEU A 4 10.86 4.56 -8.71
N ALA A 5 10.35 4.61 -9.94
CA ALA A 5 9.31 5.56 -10.32
C ALA A 5 8.04 5.35 -9.48
N THR A 6 7.60 4.11 -9.30
CA THR A 6 6.44 3.77 -8.46
C THR A 6 6.64 4.17 -7.01
N VAL A 7 7.81 3.89 -6.44
CA VAL A 7 8.13 4.27 -5.05
C VAL A 7 8.13 5.79 -4.88
N LEU A 8 8.76 6.53 -5.81
CA LEU A 8 8.81 7.99 -5.73
C LEU A 8 7.42 8.62 -5.91
N VAL A 9 6.66 8.19 -6.91
CA VAL A 9 5.32 8.72 -7.19
C VAL A 9 4.37 8.40 -6.04
N SER A 10 4.35 7.15 -5.56
CA SER A 10 3.48 6.76 -4.44
C SER A 10 3.87 7.47 -3.14
N GLY A 11 5.16 7.54 -2.82
CA GLY A 11 5.65 8.24 -1.62
C GLY A 11 5.28 9.73 -1.63
N VAL A 12 5.52 10.43 -2.74
CA VAL A 12 5.13 11.84 -2.89
C VAL A 12 3.61 11.99 -2.80
N ALA A 13 2.84 11.13 -3.46
CA ALA A 13 1.38 11.20 -3.43
C ALA A 13 0.82 10.96 -2.02
N LEU A 14 1.38 10.02 -1.25
CA LEU A 14 0.97 9.74 0.13
C LEU A 14 1.29 10.91 1.07
N VAL A 15 2.49 11.49 0.96
CA VAL A 15 2.88 12.67 1.75
C VAL A 15 2.03 13.88 1.39
N ALA A 16 1.79 14.12 0.10
CA ALA A 16 0.94 15.21 -0.36
C ALA A 16 -0.52 15.01 0.11
N TRP A 17 -1.06 13.80 -0.03
CA TRP A 17 -2.41 13.46 0.42
C TRP A 17 -2.58 13.71 1.92
N THR A 18 -1.67 13.20 2.75
CA THR A 18 -1.74 13.41 4.20
C THR A 18 -1.59 14.88 4.60
N ALA A 19 -0.63 15.60 4.01
CA ALA A 19 -0.37 16.99 4.35
C ALA A 19 -1.49 17.95 3.90
N LEU A 20 -2.07 17.71 2.71
CA LEU A 20 -3.05 18.61 2.10
C LEU A 20 -4.49 18.31 2.52
N THR A 21 -4.84 17.04 2.73
CA THR A 21 -6.23 16.64 3.01
C THR A 21 -6.49 16.38 4.48
N LYS A 22 -5.44 16.18 5.29
CA LYS A 22 -5.53 15.87 6.74
C LYS A 22 -6.59 14.79 7.00
N PRO A 23 -6.41 13.61 6.39
CA PRO A 23 -7.40 12.54 6.49
C PRO A 23 -7.57 12.10 7.94
N ASP A 24 -8.75 11.59 8.27
CA ASP A 24 -8.95 10.92 9.54
C ASP A 24 -8.18 9.59 9.54
N LEU A 25 -7.23 9.48 10.47
CA LEU A 25 -6.36 8.32 10.64
C LEU A 25 -6.65 7.57 11.94
N GLU A 26 -7.72 7.90 12.67
CA GLU A 26 -8.04 7.30 13.97
C GLU A 26 -8.09 5.78 13.89
N HIS A 27 -8.78 5.25 12.87
CA HIS A 27 -8.90 3.81 12.64
C HIS A 27 -7.52 3.14 12.47
N HIS A 28 -6.64 3.70 11.63
CA HIS A 28 -5.32 3.12 11.37
C HIS A 28 -4.40 3.26 12.57
N LEU A 29 -4.45 4.38 13.30
CA LEU A 29 -3.68 4.59 14.52
C LEU A 29 -4.11 3.62 15.63
N ALA A 30 -5.39 3.25 15.71
CA ALA A 30 -5.89 2.26 16.65
C ALA A 30 -5.36 0.83 16.38
N LEU A 31 -4.92 0.54 15.15
CA LEU A 31 -4.29 -0.74 14.79
C LEU A 31 -2.80 -0.77 15.13
N VAL A 32 -2.18 0.38 15.42
CA VAL A 32 -0.77 0.45 15.79
C VAL A 32 -0.61 -0.06 17.22
N PRO A 33 0.13 -1.17 17.45
CA PRO A 33 0.26 -1.72 18.79
C PRO A 33 1.07 -0.79 19.70
N ALA A 34 0.72 -0.75 20.99
CA ALA A 34 1.46 -0.02 22.00
C ALA A 34 2.78 -0.77 22.32
N LEU A 35 3.85 -0.38 21.65
CA LEU A 35 5.18 -0.99 21.78
C LEU A 35 6.23 0.09 22.05
N PRO A 36 7.40 -0.27 22.62
CA PRO A 36 8.50 0.66 22.74
C PRO A 36 8.93 1.24 21.39
N LEU A 37 9.29 2.53 21.36
CA LEU A 37 9.62 3.26 20.13
C LEU A 37 10.62 2.52 19.22
N TRP A 38 11.63 1.91 19.83
CA TRP A 38 12.71 1.21 19.11
C TRP A 38 12.25 -0.08 18.41
N VAL A 39 11.07 -0.62 18.76
CA VAL A 39 10.50 -1.83 18.16
C VAL A 39 9.74 -1.53 16.86
N TYR A 40 9.23 -0.30 16.68
CA TYR A 40 8.42 0.05 15.51
C TYR A 40 9.10 -0.18 14.16
N PRO A 41 10.40 0.13 13.95
CA PRO A 41 11.05 -0.17 12.68
C PRO A 41 11.03 -1.66 12.33
N LEU A 42 11.18 -2.55 13.32
CA LEU A 42 11.15 -3.99 13.11
C LEU A 42 9.75 -4.47 12.74
N VAL A 43 8.73 -3.99 13.45
CA VAL A 43 7.32 -4.31 13.16
C VAL A 43 6.91 -3.77 11.80
N ALA A 44 7.32 -2.55 11.44
CA ALA A 44 7.05 -1.95 10.14
C ALA A 44 7.61 -2.80 8.99
N VAL A 45 8.88 -3.22 9.10
CA VAL A 45 9.51 -4.08 8.09
C VAL A 45 8.81 -5.44 8.01
N ALA A 46 8.55 -6.08 9.16
CA ALA A 46 7.90 -7.38 9.19
C ALA A 46 6.49 -7.33 8.58
N PHE A 47 5.69 -6.34 8.96
CA PHE A 47 4.37 -6.12 8.38
C PHE A 47 4.47 -5.85 6.88
N ALA A 48 5.28 -4.88 6.46
CA ALA A 48 5.39 -4.48 5.05
C ALA A 48 5.79 -5.67 4.15
N VAL A 49 6.75 -6.48 4.60
CA VAL A 49 7.19 -7.69 3.88
C VAL A 49 6.06 -8.70 3.72
N VAL A 50 5.34 -9.01 4.80
CA VAL A 50 4.28 -10.02 4.79
C VAL A 50 3.02 -9.52 4.08
N ASN A 51 2.61 -8.28 4.37
CA ASN A 51 1.46 -7.63 3.75
C ASN A 51 1.61 -7.56 2.24
N ALA A 52 2.72 -6.98 1.76
CA ALA A 52 3.03 -6.93 0.34
C ALA A 52 3.07 -8.32 -0.29
N ALA A 53 3.64 -9.33 0.39
CA ALA A 53 3.70 -10.69 -0.17
C ALA A 53 2.29 -11.29 -0.35
N MET A 54 1.43 -11.14 0.65
CA MET A 54 0.06 -11.63 0.61
C MET A 54 -0.76 -10.91 -0.45
N GLU A 55 -0.75 -9.58 -0.48
CA GLU A 55 -1.52 -8.80 -1.43
C GLU A 55 -1.04 -9.02 -2.86
N GLU A 56 0.27 -9.05 -3.12
CA GLU A 56 0.79 -9.34 -4.46
C GLU A 56 0.45 -10.76 -4.91
N ALA A 57 0.52 -11.75 -4.02
CA ALA A 57 0.12 -13.11 -4.35
C ALA A 57 -1.37 -13.21 -4.70
N ILE A 58 -2.24 -12.56 -3.94
CA ILE A 58 -3.69 -12.57 -4.17
C ILE A 58 -4.04 -11.83 -5.46
N PHE A 59 -3.60 -10.59 -5.60
CA PHE A 59 -4.06 -9.71 -6.68
C PHE A 59 -3.30 -9.94 -8.00
N ARG A 60 -1.98 -10.10 -7.94
CA ARG A 60 -1.10 -10.14 -9.13
C ARG A 60 -0.66 -11.56 -9.47
N GLY A 61 -0.71 -12.47 -8.49
CA GLY A 61 -0.55 -13.91 -8.66
C GLY A 61 -1.86 -14.56 -9.10
N VAL A 62 -2.81 -14.70 -8.18
CA VAL A 62 -4.03 -15.51 -8.41
C VAL A 62 -5.06 -14.77 -9.26
N MET A 63 -5.50 -13.59 -8.83
CA MET A 63 -6.61 -12.89 -9.49
C MET A 63 -6.25 -12.44 -10.91
N MET A 64 -5.10 -11.80 -11.10
CA MET A 64 -4.66 -11.33 -12.41
C MET A 64 -4.44 -12.48 -13.41
N GLU A 65 -3.94 -13.62 -12.97
CA GLU A 65 -3.78 -14.82 -13.81
C GLU A 65 -5.14 -15.42 -14.22
N ALA A 66 -6.08 -15.49 -13.28
CA ALA A 66 -7.44 -15.94 -13.58
C ALA A 66 -8.15 -14.99 -14.56
N LEU A 67 -7.96 -13.68 -14.38
CA LEU A 67 -8.49 -12.68 -15.30
C LEU A 67 -7.81 -12.72 -16.67
N ASP A 68 -6.51 -12.98 -16.73
CA ASP A 68 -5.78 -13.18 -18.00
C ASP A 68 -6.32 -14.39 -18.76
N SER A 69 -6.60 -15.48 -18.05
CA SER A 69 -7.20 -16.68 -18.63
C SER A 69 -8.64 -16.46 -19.15
N ALA A 70 -9.43 -15.62 -18.48
CA ALA A 70 -10.83 -15.40 -18.81
C ALA A 70 -11.09 -14.25 -19.80
N LEU A 71 -10.31 -13.16 -19.71
CA LEU A 71 -10.53 -11.92 -20.45
C LEU A 71 -9.41 -11.62 -21.46
N GLY A 72 -8.37 -12.45 -21.48
CA GLY A 72 -7.14 -12.20 -22.22
C GLY A 72 -6.16 -11.34 -21.43
N GLU A 73 -4.87 -11.55 -21.72
CA GLU A 73 -3.79 -10.73 -21.16
C GLU A 73 -3.94 -9.26 -21.59
N GLY A 74 -3.85 -8.33 -20.64
CA GLY A 74 -3.72 -6.91 -20.94
C GLY A 74 -4.53 -5.98 -20.05
N TYR A 75 -5.15 -4.97 -20.65
CA TYR A 75 -5.76 -3.85 -19.93
C TYR A 75 -6.95 -4.27 -19.08
N TRP A 76 -7.80 -5.20 -19.55
CA TRP A 76 -8.98 -5.63 -18.79
C TRP A 76 -8.62 -6.35 -17.50
N SER A 77 -7.72 -7.33 -17.54
CA SER A 77 -7.21 -7.99 -16.35
C SER A 77 -6.51 -7.01 -15.40
N THR A 78 -5.66 -6.13 -15.94
CA THR A 78 -4.91 -5.14 -15.14
C THR A 78 -5.82 -4.14 -14.44
N SER A 79 -6.85 -3.64 -15.13
CA SER A 79 -7.78 -2.67 -14.56
C SER A 79 -8.72 -3.31 -13.56
N THR A 80 -9.25 -4.52 -13.86
CA THR A 80 -10.17 -5.21 -12.96
C THR A 80 -9.50 -5.57 -11.64
N GLN A 81 -8.27 -6.12 -11.65
CA GLN A 81 -7.55 -6.37 -10.38
C GLN A 81 -7.27 -5.07 -9.61
N ALA A 82 -6.94 -3.98 -10.31
CA ALA A 82 -6.64 -2.71 -9.65
C ALA A 82 -7.87 -2.08 -9.01
N VAL A 83 -9.04 -2.18 -9.66
CA VAL A 83 -10.32 -1.74 -9.10
C VAL A 83 -10.68 -2.57 -7.87
N SER A 84 -10.53 -3.89 -7.93
CA SER A 84 -10.79 -4.76 -6.76
C SER A 84 -9.83 -4.47 -5.62
N PHE A 85 -8.55 -4.25 -5.91
CA PHE A 85 -7.54 -3.83 -4.92
C PHE A 85 -7.93 -2.51 -4.25
N ALA A 86 -8.28 -1.49 -5.04
CA ALA A 86 -8.72 -0.19 -4.54
C ALA A 86 -10.02 -0.27 -3.73
N ALA A 87 -10.97 -1.12 -4.13
CA ALA A 87 -12.22 -1.29 -3.43
C ALA A 87 -12.02 -1.82 -1.99
N LEU A 88 -11.08 -2.75 -1.79
CA LEU A 88 -10.74 -3.23 -0.44
C LEU A 88 -10.09 -2.15 0.43
N HIS A 89 -9.54 -1.11 -0.19
CA HIS A 89 -8.92 0.01 0.51
C HIS A 89 -9.89 1.16 0.84
N TYR A 90 -11.10 1.16 0.26
CA TYR A 90 -12.02 2.29 0.37
C TYR A 90 -12.43 2.61 1.81
N LEU A 91 -12.75 1.58 2.61
CA LEU A 91 -13.22 1.77 3.99
C LEU A 91 -12.10 1.66 5.01
N THR A 92 -11.33 0.58 4.98
CA THR A 92 -10.40 0.21 6.06
C THR A 92 -8.94 0.17 5.64
N GLY A 93 -8.64 0.13 4.33
CA GLY A 93 -7.25 0.16 3.86
C GLY A 93 -6.65 1.56 3.90
N PHE A 94 -5.40 1.70 3.45
CA PHE A 94 -4.69 2.97 3.44
C PHE A 94 -4.09 3.25 2.06
N PRO A 95 -4.25 4.46 1.50
CA PRO A 95 -5.15 5.54 1.93
C PRO A 95 -6.63 5.17 1.73
N SER A 96 -7.51 5.59 2.64
CA SER A 96 -8.96 5.31 2.58
C SER A 96 -9.78 6.46 1.96
N GLY A 97 -11.07 6.22 1.78
CA GLY A 97 -12.03 7.17 1.24
C GLY A 97 -11.93 7.35 -0.28
N VAL A 98 -12.68 8.32 -0.81
CA VAL A 98 -12.81 8.54 -2.26
C VAL A 98 -11.46 8.84 -2.91
N LEU A 99 -10.69 9.78 -2.35
CA LEU A 99 -9.38 10.12 -2.90
C LEU A 99 -8.37 8.98 -2.71
N GLY A 100 -8.41 8.30 -1.57
CA GLY A 100 -7.61 7.11 -1.31
C GLY A 100 -7.86 6.00 -2.33
N PHE A 101 -9.12 5.73 -2.66
CA PHE A 101 -9.49 4.78 -3.71
C PHE A 101 -8.84 5.10 -5.05
N PHE A 102 -8.87 6.36 -5.52
CA PHE A 102 -8.23 6.71 -6.79
C PHE A 102 -6.70 6.59 -6.73
N MET A 103 -6.08 6.92 -5.59
CA MET A 103 -4.65 6.74 -5.39
C MET A 103 -4.28 5.25 -5.44
N VAL A 104 -5.01 4.40 -4.71
CA VAL A 104 -4.79 2.95 -4.67
C VAL A 104 -5.10 2.32 -6.03
N LEU A 105 -6.08 2.82 -6.78
CA LEU A 105 -6.37 2.37 -8.14
C LEU A 105 -5.19 2.62 -9.07
N VAL A 106 -4.66 3.85 -9.09
CA VAL A 106 -3.47 4.18 -9.89
C VAL A 106 -2.29 3.32 -9.47
N TYR A 107 -2.07 3.17 -8.16
CA TYR A 107 -1.02 2.33 -7.61
C TYR A 107 -1.16 0.86 -8.04
N GLY A 108 -2.37 0.29 -7.95
CA GLY A 108 -2.66 -1.07 -8.35
C GLY A 108 -2.45 -1.32 -9.84
N VAL A 109 -2.72 -0.32 -10.69
CA VAL A 109 -2.35 -0.36 -12.11
C VAL A 109 -0.83 -0.37 -12.27
N MET A 110 -0.10 0.50 -11.57
CA MET A 110 1.37 0.56 -11.63
C MET A 110 2.01 -0.77 -11.23
N LEU A 111 1.53 -1.41 -10.15
CA LEU A 111 2.00 -2.73 -9.72
C LEU A 111 1.65 -3.82 -10.74
N GLY A 112 0.45 -3.81 -11.32
CA GLY A 112 0.07 -4.72 -12.40
C GLY A 112 0.97 -4.57 -13.64
N VAL A 113 1.32 -3.34 -14.01
CA VAL A 113 2.28 -3.07 -15.10
C VAL A 113 3.67 -3.60 -14.75
N ILE A 114 4.15 -3.41 -13.52
CA ILE A 114 5.43 -3.97 -13.08
C ILE A 114 5.41 -5.50 -13.16
N ARG A 115 4.34 -6.16 -12.70
CA ARG A 115 4.19 -7.63 -12.80
C ARG A 115 4.30 -8.10 -14.26
N ARG A 116 3.55 -7.48 -15.18
CA ARG A 116 3.61 -7.87 -16.61
C ARG A 116 4.98 -7.66 -17.22
N ARG A 117 5.64 -6.54 -16.91
CA ARG A 117 6.96 -6.19 -17.47
C ARG A 117 8.09 -7.05 -16.91
N SER A 118 7.94 -7.52 -15.66
CA SER A 118 8.96 -8.34 -14.98
C SER A 118 8.73 -9.84 -15.13
N GLY A 119 7.50 -10.27 -15.49
CA GLY A 119 7.14 -11.69 -15.58
C GLY A 119 7.06 -12.41 -14.23
N GLY A 120 7.02 -11.67 -13.12
CA GLY A 120 7.02 -12.26 -11.78
C GLY A 120 6.56 -11.30 -10.68
N LEU A 121 6.58 -11.80 -9.43
CA LEU A 121 6.06 -11.06 -8.26
C LEU A 121 7.14 -10.31 -7.47
N LEU A 122 8.43 -10.61 -7.66
CA LEU A 122 9.48 -9.97 -6.88
C LEU A 122 9.53 -8.45 -7.10
N ALA A 123 9.46 -8.00 -8.35
CA ALA A 123 9.53 -6.57 -8.68
C ALA A 123 8.35 -5.74 -8.12
N PRO A 124 7.08 -6.13 -8.30
CA PRO A 124 5.98 -5.39 -7.69
C PRO A 124 5.97 -5.53 -6.17
N TRP A 125 6.39 -6.68 -5.61
CA TRP A 125 6.56 -6.86 -4.16
C TRP A 125 7.57 -5.87 -3.56
N VAL A 126 8.75 -5.69 -4.16
CA VAL A 126 9.73 -4.69 -3.68
C VAL A 126 9.16 -3.28 -3.70
N ALA A 127 8.42 -2.92 -4.76
CA ALA A 127 7.75 -1.62 -4.84
C ALA A 127 6.68 -1.46 -3.75
N HIS A 128 5.93 -2.53 -3.47
CA HIS A 128 4.89 -2.59 -2.45
C HIS A 128 5.44 -2.45 -1.03
N VAL A 129 6.48 -3.22 -0.68
CA VAL A 129 7.17 -3.08 0.62
C VAL A 129 7.61 -1.64 0.85
N ALA A 130 8.19 -0.98 -0.16
CA ALA A 130 8.63 0.41 -0.01
C ALA A 130 7.48 1.40 0.20
N THR A 131 6.33 1.19 -0.45
CA THR A 131 5.13 1.99 -0.22
C THR A 131 4.55 1.76 1.18
N ASP A 132 4.49 0.51 1.65
CA ASP A 132 4.06 0.17 3.02
C ASP A 132 4.96 0.82 4.07
N MET A 133 6.28 0.83 3.85
CA MET A 133 7.22 1.54 4.73
C MET A 133 6.97 3.06 4.77
N ALA A 134 6.56 3.67 3.66
CA ALA A 134 6.18 5.08 3.64
C ALA A 134 4.90 5.33 4.45
N ILE A 135 3.91 4.44 4.35
CA ILE A 135 2.67 4.48 5.14
C ILE A 135 2.99 4.37 6.64
N PHE A 136 3.80 3.39 7.04
CA PHE A 136 4.24 3.25 8.43
C PHE A 136 4.97 4.50 8.95
N SER A 137 5.81 5.10 8.13
CA SER A 137 6.53 6.33 8.49
C SER A 137 5.57 7.50 8.74
N ILE A 138 4.52 7.62 7.92
CA ILE A 138 3.47 8.63 8.09
C ILE A 138 2.70 8.39 9.39
N LEU A 139 2.29 7.15 9.67
CA LEU A 139 1.56 6.80 10.89
C LEU A 139 2.42 7.05 12.13
N ALA A 140 3.68 6.63 12.12
CA ALA A 140 4.62 6.86 13.21
C ALA A 140 4.80 8.36 13.48
N VAL A 141 5.10 9.17 12.46
CA VAL A 141 5.26 10.62 12.61
C VAL A 141 3.98 11.26 13.17
N THR A 142 2.80 10.82 12.72
CA THR A 142 1.50 11.32 13.20
C THR A 142 1.30 10.98 14.68
N LEU A 143 1.58 9.75 15.07
CA LEU A 143 1.46 9.27 16.45
C LEU A 143 2.38 10.06 17.40
N PHE A 144 3.66 10.23 17.05
CA PHE A 144 4.64 10.86 17.93
C PHE A 144 4.56 12.40 17.95
N ARG A 145 4.09 13.05 16.86
CA ARG A 145 3.80 14.49 16.88
C ARG A 145 2.61 14.85 17.78
N GLY A 146 1.71 13.88 18.03
CA GLY A 146 0.61 14.02 18.97
C GLY A 146 1.02 14.06 20.45
N GLY A 147 2.30 13.90 20.78
CA GLY A 147 2.82 14.05 22.15
C GLY A 147 2.56 12.87 23.09
N SER A 148 2.01 11.74 22.62
CA SER A 148 1.82 10.54 23.43
C SER A 148 2.90 9.50 23.12
N ASP A 149 3.81 9.26 24.06
CA ASP A 149 4.54 8.00 24.10
C ASP A 149 3.51 6.85 24.31
N PRO A 150 3.48 5.82 23.45
CA PRO A 150 2.54 4.72 23.57
C PRO A 150 2.62 3.99 24.91
N LEU A 151 3.77 4.06 25.60
CA LEU A 151 4.01 3.39 26.88
C LEU A 151 3.38 4.09 28.09
N TRP A 152 2.91 5.34 27.96
CA TRP A 152 2.29 6.10 29.06
C TRP A 152 0.78 6.33 28.86
N ARG A 153 0.12 5.55 27.99
CA ARG A 153 -1.36 5.41 27.94
C ARG A 153 -1.79 4.21 28.78
#